data_AF-A0A4U3B7M6-F1
#
_entry.id   AF-A0A4U3B7M6-F1
#
_cell.length_a   1.000
_cell.length_b   1.000
_cell.length_c   1.000
_cell.angle_alpha   90.00
_cell.angle_beta   90.00
_cell.angle_gamma   90.00
#
_symmetry.space_group_name_H-M   'P 1'
#
loop_
_entity.id
_entity.type
_entity.pdbx_description
1 polymer ?
#
loop_
_entity_poly.entity_id
_entity_poly.type
_entity_poly.pdbx_seq_one_letter_code
_entity_poly.pdbx_strand_id
1 'polypeptide(L)' 'MNNTMLFCFPYAGGSGSIYSKWKNYLHPSIELKPIQYAGRGKRFQEDCYDDMNHAVNDIFEYVYRVVG' A
#
# COMPACT_ATOMS: atom_id res chain seq x y z
N MET A 1 4.14 16.02 -18.14
CA MET A 1 3.13 15.83 -17.07
C MET A 1 3.84 15.17 -15.91
N ASN A 2 3.81 15.77 -14.71
CA ASN A 2 4.43 15.16 -13.54
C ASN A 2 3.46 14.11 -12.96
N ASN A 3 3.87 12.86 -12.94
CA ASN A 3 3.10 11.77 -12.36
C ASN A 3 3.25 11.83 -10.84
N THR A 4 2.14 11.89 -10.09
CA THR A 4 2.16 11.89 -8.62
C THR A 4 1.79 10.51 -8.12
N MET A 5 2.68 9.87 -7.36
CA MET A 5 2.39 8.60 -6.70
C MET A 5 1.64 8.84 -5.39
N LEU A 6 0.46 8.25 -5.25
CA LEU A 6 -0.35 8.33 -4.03
C LEU A 6 -0.31 6.99 -3.30
N PHE A 7 0.51 6.93 -2.24
CA PHE A 7 0.57 5.78 -1.35
C PHE A 7 -0.56 5.84 -0.32
N CYS A 8 -1.32 4.75 -0.17
CA CYS A 8 -2.48 4.70 0.71
C CYS A 8 -2.38 3.61 1.77
N PHE A 9 -2.46 4.00 3.04
CA PHE A 9 -2.35 3.11 4.19
C PHE A 9 -3.73 2.73 4.72
N PRO A 10 -4.19 1.48 4.54
CA PRO A 10 -5.48 1.06 5.05
C PRO A 10 -5.51 1.05 6.59
N TYR A 11 -6.72 1.22 7.14
CA TYR A 11 -6.98 1.10 8.57
C TYR A 11 -6.68 -0.32 9.10
N ALA A 12 -6.65 -0.47 10.43
CA ALA A 12 -6.36 -1.74 11.08
C ALA A 12 -7.31 -2.87 10.62
N GLY A 13 -6.74 -4.00 10.19
CA GLY A 13 -7.49 -5.13 9.62
C GLY A 13 -7.91 -4.95 8.16
N GLY A 14 -7.74 -3.77 7.59
CA GLY A 14 -7.98 -3.48 6.18
C GLY A 14 -6.91 -4.08 5.26
N SER A 15 -7.18 -3.99 3.95
CA SER A 15 -6.23 -4.34 2.90
C SER A 15 -6.18 -3.21 1.87
N GLY A 16 -5.14 -3.18 1.02
CA GLY A 16 -5.03 -2.15 -0.02
C GLY A 16 -6.23 -2.11 -0.98
N SER A 17 -7.02 -3.19 -1.05
CA SER A 17 -8.21 -3.27 -1.90
C SER A 17 -9.29 -2.23 -1.56
N ILE A 18 -9.32 -1.67 -0.34
CA ILE A 18 -10.29 -0.63 0.03
C ILE A 18 -10.20 0.62 -0.86
N TYR A 19 -9.02 0.88 -1.43
CA TYR A 19 -8.77 2.02 -2.31
C TYR A 19 -9.08 1.73 -3.78
N SER A 20 -9.47 0.51 -4.16
CA SER A 20 -9.60 0.13 -5.58
C SER A 20 -10.59 1.02 -6.35
N LYS A 21 -11.67 1.45 -5.69
CA LYS A 21 -12.69 2.33 -6.30
C LYS A 21 -12.19 3.76 -6.53
N TRP A 22 -11.14 4.20 -5.83
CA TRP A 22 -10.61 5.56 -5.97
C TRP A 22 -10.04 5.82 -7.36
N LYS A 23 -9.56 4.79 -8.06
CA LYS A 23 -9.10 4.90 -9.45
C LYS A 23 -10.12 5.56 -10.38
N ASN A 24 -11.41 5.43 -10.10
CA ASN A 24 -12.48 6.01 -10.91
C ASN A 24 -12.69 7.51 -10.66
N TYR A 25 -12.08 8.07 -9.60
CA TYR A 25 -12.28 9.45 -9.16
C TYR A 25 -10.98 10.27 -9.16
N LEU A 26 -9.83 9.62 -9.33
CA LEU A 26 -8.53 10.28 -9.33
C LEU A 26 -8.20 10.90 -10.68
N HIS A 27 -7.48 12.01 -10.66
CA HIS A 27 -6.93 12.62 -11.86
C HIS A 27 -5.99 11.63 -12.57
N PRO A 28 -5.96 11.56 -13.92
CA PRO A 28 -5.12 10.59 -14.65
C PRO A 28 -3.61 10.68 -14.38
N SER A 29 -3.13 11.80 -13.85
CA SER A 29 -1.71 11.96 -13.44
C SER A 29 -1.40 11.42 -12.04
N ILE A 30 -2.40 10.89 -11.32
CA ILE A 30 -2.22 10.28 -10.00
C ILE A 30 -2.15 8.78 -10.16
N GLU A 31 -1.01 8.21 -9.79
CA GLU A 31 -0.82 6.77 -9.74
C GLU A 31 -1.10 6.27 -8.33
N LEU A 32 -2.23 5.57 -8.18
CA LEU A 32 -2.64 5.01 -6.89
C LEU A 32 -1.79 3.78 -6.54
N LYS A 33 -1.13 3.83 -5.37
CA LYS A 33 -0.28 2.77 -4.80
C LYS A 33 -0.80 2.32 -3.42
N PRO A 34 -1.87 1.52 -3.34
CA PRO A 34 -2.37 1.03 -2.05
C PRO A 34 -1.37 0.08 -1.39
N ILE A 35 -1.08 0.30 -0.11
CA ILE A 35 -0.19 -0.57 0.66
C ILE A 35 -0.91 -1.87 1.01
N GLN A 36 -0.22 -3.00 0.81
CA GLN A 36 -0.69 -4.32 1.18
C GLN A 36 0.17 -4.85 2.34
N TYR A 37 -0.44 -4.92 3.52
CA TYR A 37 0.19 -5.49 4.71
C TYR A 37 0.35 -7.01 4.58
N ALA A 38 1.40 -7.56 5.19
CA ALA A 38 1.56 -8.99 5.43
C ALA A 38 0.37 -9.54 6.23
N GLY A 39 -0.03 -10.79 5.97
CA GLY A 39 -1.23 -11.41 6.53
C GLY A 39 -2.55 -10.85 6.00
N ARG A 40 -2.54 -9.97 4.98
CA ARG A 40 -3.77 -9.35 4.42
C ARG A 40 -3.81 -9.47 2.90
N GLY A 41 -5.03 -9.55 2.36
CA GLY A 41 -5.27 -9.49 0.91
C GLY A 41 -4.40 -10.45 0.11
N LYS A 42 -3.61 -9.93 -0.84
CA LYS A 42 -2.71 -10.75 -1.67
C LYS A 42 -1.53 -11.37 -0.89
N ARG A 43 -1.22 -10.83 0.30
CA ARG A 43 -0.15 -11.30 1.19
C ARG A 43 -0.70 -12.10 2.37
N PHE A 44 -1.88 -12.72 2.22
CA PHE A 44 -2.56 -13.44 3.30
C PHE A 44 -1.78 -14.66 3.83
N GLN A 45 -0.93 -15.26 2.99
CA GLN A 45 -0.10 -16.41 3.37
C GLN A 45 1.18 -16.02 4.12
N GLU A 46 1.45 -14.72 4.26
CA GLU A 46 2.58 -14.22 5.06
C GLU A 46 2.15 -14.01 6.51
N ASP A 47 3.09 -14.14 7.44
CA ASP A 47 2.84 -13.89 8.86
C ASP A 47 2.46 -12.42 9.12
N CYS A 48 1.59 -12.20 10.11
CA CYS A 48 1.27 -10.86 10.56
C CYS A 48 2.48 -10.22 11.25
N TYR A 49 2.59 -8.90 11.21
CA TYR A 49 3.66 -8.18 11.91
C TYR A 49 3.52 -8.33 13.43
N ASP A 50 4.65 -8.57 14.10
CA ASP A 50 4.75 -8.63 15.57
C ASP A 50 4.69 -7.25 16.22
N ASP A 51 5.21 -6.23 15.52
CA ASP A 51 5.25 -4.86 15.98
C ASP A 51 5.24 -3.84 14.82
N MET A 52 5.16 -2.55 15.20
CA MET A 52 5.12 -1.45 14.24
C MET A 52 6.43 -1.26 13.47
N ASN A 53 7.59 -1.57 14.04
CA ASN A 53 8.88 -1.43 13.36
C ASN A 53 9.00 -2.47 12.25
N HIS A 54 8.56 -3.71 12.49
CA HIS A 54 8.49 -4.74 11.47
C HIS A 54 7.59 -4.29 10.31
N ALA A 55 6.40 -3.75 10.61
CA ALA A 55 5.49 -3.21 9.59
C ALA A 55 6.14 -2.06 8.79
N VAL A 56 6.76 -1.10 9.47
CA VAL A 56 7.41 0.05 8.81
C VAL A 56 8.56 -0.39 7.91
N ASN A 57 9.42 -1.30 8.36
CA ASN A 57 10.55 -1.78 7.57
C ASN A 57 10.08 -2.51 6.30
N ASP A 58 9.10 -3.40 6.41
CA ASP A 58 8.54 -4.11 5.26
C ASP A 58 7.88 -3.16 4.25
N ILE A 59 7.08 -2.19 4.73
CA ILE A 59 6.43 -1.20 3.86
C ILE A 59 7.47 -0.26 3.24
N PHE A 60 8.50 0.14 3.99
CA PHE A 60 9.58 0.99 3.50
C PHE A 60 10.35 0.32 2.36
N GLU A 61 10.71 -0.96 2.51
CA GLU A 61 11.34 -1.75 1.45
C GLU A 61 10.47 -1.77 0.18
N TYR A 62 9.15 -1.96 0.33
CA TYR A 62 8.22 -1.88 -0.79
C TYR A 62 8.22 -0.49 -1.45
N VAL A 63 8.07 0.57 -0.66
CA VAL A 63 8.03 1.95 -1.17
C VAL A 63 9.33 2.32 -1.86
N TYR A 64 10.47 1.96 -1.27
CA TYR A 64 11.81 2.21 -1.82
C TYR A 64 11.98 1.57 -3.20
N ARG A 65 11.53 0.32 -3.39
CA ARG A 65 11.56 -0.38 -4.69
C ARG A 65 10.62 0.18 -5.75
N VAL A 66 9.57 0.90 -5.33
CA VAL A 66 8.61 1.52 -6.25
C VAL A 66 9.07 2.92 -6.68
N VAL A 67 9.77 3.64 -5.79
CA VAL A 67 10.21 5.01 -6.03
C VAL A 67 11.62 5.08 -6.63
N GLY A 68 12.53 4.20 -6.19
CA GLY A 68 13.91 4.08 -6.69
C GLY A 68 13.99 3.17 -7.91
#